data_AF-A0A845W401-F1
#
_entry.id   AF-A0A845W401-F1
#
_cell.length_a   1.000
_cell.length_b   1.000
_cell.length_c   1.000
_cell.angle_alpha   90.00
_cell.angle_beta   90.00
_cell.angle_gamma   90.00
#
_symmetry.space_group_name_H-M   'P 1'
#
loop_
_entity.id
_entity.type
_entity.pdbx_description
1 polymer ?
#
loop_
_entity_poly.entity_id
_entity_poly.type
_entity_poly.pdbx_seq_one_letter_code
_entity_poly.pdbx_strand_id
1 'polypeptide(L)'
;MLRRLLDFFEKLGTVDNNSREKYQKTSLARGLFVSIRYLLLVVLVFFLETCTVSSPAQVPVNDYVRRYLDVAEPVAIAVDVKGETKQFDGEDLSVGQNLFSENCQRCHVGGANLIDPTVSLSLERLAKATPPRDNLNGFIAFMRQPMTYDGTEESFSCREVEESWIPQEEIEKIAAFVIRAAQKGPGWGTEDLF
;
A
#
# COMPACT_ATOMS: atom_id res chain seq x y z
N MET A 1 -82.82 27.55 41.88
CA MET A 1 -82.55 27.25 40.45
C MET A 1 -81.25 27.86 39.94
N LEU A 2 -80.91 29.11 40.28
CA LEU A 2 -79.71 29.80 39.76
C LEU A 2 -78.37 29.12 40.07
N ARG A 3 -78.21 28.58 41.28
CA ARG A 3 -76.93 27.97 41.74
C ARG A 3 -76.53 26.72 40.94
N ARG A 4 -77.51 25.86 40.62
CA ARG A 4 -77.28 24.65 39.80
C ARG A 4 -76.91 24.97 38.36
N LEU A 5 -77.36 26.10 37.81
CA LEU A 5 -76.98 26.53 36.47
C LEU A 5 -75.54 27.05 36.45
N LEU A 6 -75.13 27.83 37.44
CA LEU A 6 -73.74 28.28 37.60
C LEU A 6 -72.77 27.10 37.74
N ASP A 7 -73.08 26.12 38.59
CA ASP A 7 -72.24 24.92 38.77
C ASP A 7 -72.12 24.09 37.48
N PHE A 8 -73.17 24.09 36.63
CA PHE A 8 -73.17 23.40 35.35
C PHE A 8 -72.28 24.11 34.31
N PHE A 9 -72.35 25.45 34.24
CA PHE A 9 -71.48 26.23 33.35
C PHE A 9 -70.00 26.16 33.75
N GLU A 10 -69.69 26.17 35.05
CA GLU A 10 -68.33 26.03 35.56
C GLU A 10 -67.75 24.63 35.28
N LYS A 11 -68.57 23.59 35.42
CA LYS A 11 -68.18 22.21 35.08
C LYS A 11 -67.98 22.00 33.59
N LEU A 12 -68.79 22.62 32.72
CA LEU A 12 -68.55 22.57 31.27
C LEU A 12 -67.28 23.33 30.87
N GLY A 13 -67.02 24.49 31.47
CA GLY A 13 -65.80 25.26 31.22
C GLY A 13 -64.52 24.51 31.63
N THR A 14 -64.52 23.82 32.77
CA THR A 14 -63.38 23.01 33.23
C THR A 14 -63.13 21.77 32.37
N VAL A 15 -64.19 21.10 31.90
CA VAL A 15 -64.08 19.94 31.00
C VAL A 15 -63.54 20.35 29.62
N ASP A 16 -64.04 21.47 29.06
CA ASP A 16 -63.57 21.99 27.78
C ASP A 16 -62.09 22.41 27.85
N ASN A 17 -61.67 23.11 28.91
CA ASN A 17 -60.27 23.52 29.10
C ASN A 17 -59.31 22.32 29.22
N ASN A 18 -59.67 21.30 30.00
CA ASN A 18 -58.85 20.10 30.18
C ASN A 18 -58.72 19.30 28.86
N SER A 19 -59.80 19.26 28.06
CA SER A 19 -59.77 18.61 26.74
C SER A 19 -58.87 19.33 25.75
N ARG A 20 -58.89 20.68 25.73
CA ARG A 20 -58.04 21.51 24.89
C ARG A 20 -56.57 21.39 25.27
N GLU A 21 -56.25 21.43 26.56
CA GLU A 21 -54.88 21.29 27.06
C GLU A 21 -54.30 19.90 26.72
N LYS A 22 -55.10 18.84 26.86
CA LYS A 22 -54.71 17.48 26.48
C LYS A 22 -54.48 17.36 24.97
N TYR A 23 -55.37 17.91 24.16
CA TYR A 23 -55.22 17.91 22.69
C TYR A 23 -53.95 18.67 22.26
N GLN A 24 -53.70 19.85 22.83
CA GLN A 24 -52.53 20.67 22.53
C GLN A 24 -51.23 19.96 22.94
N LYS A 25 -51.16 19.32 24.11
CA LYS A 25 -49.99 18.52 24.53
C LYS A 25 -49.74 17.32 23.62
N THR A 26 -50.79 16.62 23.19
CA THR A 26 -50.64 15.47 22.27
C THR A 26 -50.22 15.88 20.84
N SER A 27 -50.69 17.03 20.35
CA SER A 27 -50.29 17.61 19.07
C SER A 27 -48.82 18.06 19.08
N LEU A 28 -48.41 18.74 20.16
CA LEU A 28 -47.05 19.24 20.34
C LEU A 28 -46.04 18.09 20.53
N ALA A 29 -46.42 17.05 21.28
CA ALA A 29 -45.61 15.83 21.41
C ALA A 29 -45.45 15.11 20.07
N ARG A 30 -46.53 14.97 19.28
CA ARG A 30 -46.47 14.35 17.93
C ARG A 30 -45.57 15.14 16.98
N GLY A 31 -45.69 16.47 16.97
CA GLY A 31 -44.81 17.34 16.18
C GLY A 31 -43.34 17.20 16.57
N LEU A 32 -43.04 17.14 17.87
CA LEU A 32 -41.69 16.96 18.39
C LEU A 32 -41.08 15.61 17.97
N PHE A 33 -41.85 14.52 18.05
CA PHE A 33 -41.38 13.20 17.61
C PHE A 33 -41.09 13.12 16.11
N VAL A 34 -41.88 13.80 15.27
CA VAL A 34 -41.65 13.86 13.81
C VAL A 34 -40.40 14.67 13.50
N SER A 35 -40.22 15.83 14.15
CA SER A 35 -39.03 16.66 13.98
C SER A 35 -37.74 15.97 14.45
N ILE A 36 -37.79 15.24 15.58
CA ILE A 36 -36.65 14.45 16.07
C ILE A 36 -36.31 13.32 15.09
N ARG A 37 -37.32 12.59 14.59
CA ARG A 37 -37.10 11.53 13.59
C ARG A 37 -36.50 12.08 12.30
N TYR A 38 -36.96 13.24 11.83
CA TYR A 38 -36.42 13.89 10.64
C TYR A 38 -34.97 14.34 10.85
N LEU A 39 -34.66 14.96 12.00
CA LEU A 39 -33.28 15.32 12.36
C LEU A 39 -32.35 14.10 12.43
N LEU A 40 -32.80 13.01 13.04
CA LEU A 40 -32.02 11.76 13.10
C LEU A 40 -31.76 11.17 11.70
N LEU A 41 -32.75 11.22 10.81
CA LEU A 41 -32.57 10.77 9.42
C LEU A 41 -31.58 11.66 8.64
N VAL A 42 -31.66 12.98 8.81
CA VAL A 42 -30.73 13.92 8.16
C VAL A 42 -29.30 13.71 8.67
N VAL A 43 -29.11 13.53 9.98
CA VAL A 43 -27.79 13.25 10.56
C VAL A 43 -27.25 11.91 10.07
N LEU A 44 -28.09 10.88 9.95
CA LEU A 44 -27.68 9.57 9.43
C LEU A 44 -27.21 9.66 7.97
N VAL A 45 -27.96 10.37 7.11
CA VAL A 45 -27.60 10.55 5.70
C VAL A 45 -26.30 11.37 5.56
N PHE A 46 -26.13 12.41 6.37
CA PHE A 46 -24.91 13.21 6.38
C PHE A 46 -23.68 12.43 6.88
N PHE A 47 -23.86 11.52 7.85
CA PHE A 47 -22.80 10.60 8.28
C PHE A 47 -22.47 9.52 7.24
N LEU A 48 -23.45 9.09 6.44
CA LEU A 48 -23.25 8.14 5.35
C LEU A 48 -22.44 8.75 4.20
N GLU A 49 -22.64 10.04 3.89
CA GLU A 49 -21.92 10.74 2.83
C GLU A 49 -20.46 11.08 3.19
N THR A 50 -20.11 11.22 4.47
CA THR A 50 -18.73 11.53 4.90
C THR A 50 -17.84 10.30 5.05
N CYS A 51 -18.39 9.10 4.92
CA CYS A 51 -17.64 7.83 4.96
C CYS A 51 -17.22 7.34 3.57
N THR A 52 -16.74 8.23 2.68
CA THR A 52 -16.01 7.77 1.50
C THR A 52 -14.65 7.24 1.95
N VAL A 53 -14.59 5.94 2.21
CA VAL A 53 -13.34 5.22 2.46
C VAL A 53 -12.53 5.31 1.17
N SER A 54 -11.51 6.17 1.14
CA SER A 54 -10.54 6.20 0.06
C SER A 54 -9.89 4.82 -0.01
N SER A 55 -10.24 4.04 -1.04
CA SER A 55 -9.52 2.81 -1.32
C SER A 55 -8.07 3.18 -1.64
N PRO A 56 -7.08 2.41 -1.16
CA PRO A 56 -5.69 2.66 -1.55
C PRO A 56 -5.60 2.58 -3.08
N ALA A 57 -4.95 3.56 -3.68
CA ALA A 57 -4.64 3.51 -5.10
C ALA A 57 -3.70 2.33 -5.34
N GLN A 58 -4.22 1.22 -5.87
CA GLN A 58 -3.40 0.07 -6.20
C GLN A 58 -2.54 0.41 -7.41
N VAL A 59 -1.22 0.33 -7.24
CA VAL A 59 -0.30 0.42 -8.38
C VAL A 59 -0.44 -0.90 -9.14
N PRO A 60 -0.79 -0.89 -10.44
CA PRO A 60 -0.92 -2.14 -11.18
C PRO A 60 0.42 -2.87 -11.21
N VAL A 61 0.43 -4.11 -10.70
CA VAL A 61 1.61 -4.98 -10.72
C VAL A 61 2.05 -5.19 -12.17
N ASN A 62 3.34 -4.97 -12.44
CA ASN A 62 3.97 -5.13 -13.73
C ASN A 62 3.74 -6.55 -14.30
N ASP A 63 3.46 -6.64 -15.60
CA ASP A 63 3.12 -7.90 -16.25
C ASP A 63 4.22 -8.97 -16.20
N TYR A 64 5.50 -8.56 -16.27
CA TYR A 64 6.63 -9.47 -16.10
C TYR A 64 6.70 -9.98 -14.66
N VAL A 65 6.63 -9.07 -13.70
CA VAL A 65 6.68 -9.38 -12.26
C VAL A 65 5.57 -10.36 -11.90
N ARG A 66 4.33 -10.06 -12.28
CA ARG A 66 3.16 -10.92 -12.04
C ARG A 66 3.31 -12.31 -12.67
N ARG A 67 3.82 -12.37 -13.90
CA ARG A 67 3.85 -13.62 -14.68
C ARG A 67 4.98 -14.57 -14.30
N TYR A 68 6.14 -14.02 -13.91
CA TYR A 68 7.37 -14.81 -13.81
C TYR A 68 7.99 -14.85 -12.42
N LEU A 69 7.61 -13.96 -11.50
CA LEU A 69 8.28 -13.82 -10.21
C LEU A 69 7.52 -14.42 -9.03
N ASP A 70 6.46 -15.21 -9.26
CA ASP A 70 5.64 -15.86 -8.22
C ASP A 70 5.26 -14.89 -7.08
N VAL A 71 4.54 -13.81 -7.40
CA VAL A 71 4.20 -12.69 -6.48
C VAL A 71 2.72 -12.62 -6.12
N ALA A 72 2.03 -13.77 -6.13
CA ALA A 72 0.63 -13.82 -5.71
C ALA A 72 0.45 -13.41 -4.24
N GLU A 73 1.49 -13.62 -3.44
CA GLU A 73 1.62 -13.22 -2.04
C GLU A 73 2.98 -12.51 -1.86
N PRO A 74 3.19 -11.74 -0.78
CA PRO A 74 4.49 -11.15 -0.46
C PRO A 74 5.60 -12.19 -0.42
N VAL A 75 6.74 -11.86 -1.02
CA VAL A 75 7.91 -12.73 -1.13
C VAL A 75 8.99 -12.32 -0.16
N ALA A 76 9.59 -13.32 0.48
CA ALA A 76 10.70 -13.14 1.40
C ALA A 76 12.03 -13.05 0.63
N ILE A 77 12.75 -11.95 0.81
CA ILE A 77 14.11 -11.74 0.30
C ILE A 77 15.08 -11.72 1.47
N ALA A 78 16.19 -12.44 1.36
CA ALA A 78 17.24 -12.44 2.38
C ALA A 78 17.82 -11.04 2.58
N VAL A 79 17.87 -10.60 3.83
CA VAL A 79 18.49 -9.33 4.23
C VAL A 79 20.00 -9.49 4.30
N ASP A 80 20.45 -10.61 4.85
CA ASP A 80 21.87 -10.94 5.05
C ASP A 80 22.12 -12.46 5.01
N VAL A 81 23.37 -12.84 5.28
CA VAL A 81 23.81 -14.24 5.33
C VAL A 81 23.39 -14.99 6.60
N LYS A 82 22.75 -14.32 7.57
CA LYS A 82 22.33 -14.93 8.85
C LYS A 82 20.92 -15.53 8.77
N GLY A 83 20.25 -15.36 7.63
CA GLY A 83 18.92 -15.91 7.38
C GLY A 83 17.78 -14.98 7.74
N GLU A 84 18.05 -13.71 8.07
CA GLU A 84 17.01 -12.69 8.19
C GLU A 84 16.38 -12.42 6.82
N THR A 85 15.06 -12.19 6.78
CA THR A 85 14.34 -11.92 5.53
C THR A 85 13.39 -10.74 5.66
N LYS A 86 13.21 -9.98 4.58
CA LYS A 86 12.23 -8.91 4.46
C LYS A 86 11.19 -9.26 3.39
N GLN A 87 9.93 -8.90 3.63
CA GLN A 87 8.81 -9.18 2.72
C GLN A 87 8.65 -8.04 1.70
N PHE A 88 8.43 -8.39 0.44
CA PHE A 88 8.11 -7.48 -0.65
C PHE A 88 6.91 -8.01 -1.43
N ASP A 89 5.93 -7.16 -1.72
CA ASP A 89 4.79 -7.56 -2.54
C ASP A 89 5.05 -7.34 -4.05
N GLY A 90 4.04 -7.67 -4.87
CA GLY A 90 4.12 -7.47 -6.31
C GLY A 90 4.25 -5.99 -6.71
N GLU A 91 3.70 -5.06 -5.93
CA GLU A 91 3.78 -3.62 -6.21
C GLU A 91 5.22 -3.13 -5.95
N ASP A 92 5.83 -3.54 -4.84
CA ASP A 92 7.23 -3.25 -4.52
C ASP A 92 8.19 -3.75 -5.62
N LEU A 93 8.03 -5.00 -6.05
CA LEU A 93 8.88 -5.55 -7.11
C LEU A 93 8.62 -4.90 -8.47
N SER A 94 7.42 -4.36 -8.69
CA SER A 94 7.10 -3.59 -9.91
C SER A 94 7.78 -2.24 -9.90
N VAL A 95 7.82 -1.55 -8.75
CA VAL A 95 8.61 -0.32 -8.58
C VAL A 95 10.09 -0.60 -8.81
N GLY A 96 10.63 -1.66 -8.19
CA GLY A 96 12.02 -2.08 -8.39
C GLY A 96 12.36 -2.40 -9.84
N GLN A 97 11.46 -3.09 -10.55
CA GLN A 97 11.62 -3.40 -11.97
C GLN A 97 11.66 -2.15 -12.84
N ASN A 98 10.80 -1.17 -12.59
CA ASN A 98 10.77 0.09 -13.33
C ASN A 98 12.07 0.88 -13.10
N LEU A 99 12.49 1.02 -11.84
CA LEU A 99 13.74 1.69 -11.49
C LEU A 99 14.96 0.98 -12.11
N PHE A 100 14.99 -0.35 -12.12
CA PHE A 100 16.05 -1.11 -12.80
C PHE A 100 16.03 -0.87 -14.32
N SER A 101 14.84 -0.81 -14.93
CA SER A 101 14.67 -0.54 -16.35
C SER A 101 15.24 0.81 -16.76
N GLU A 102 14.95 1.84 -15.98
CA GLU A 102 15.40 3.21 -16.21
C GLU A 102 16.91 3.40 -16.01
N ASN A 103 17.49 2.67 -15.03
CA ASN A 103 18.82 3.01 -14.51
C ASN A 103 19.91 1.97 -14.80
N CYS A 104 19.54 0.69 -14.96
CA CYS A 104 20.49 -0.44 -14.98
C CYS A 104 20.41 -1.27 -16.27
N GLN A 105 19.23 -1.33 -16.91
CA GLN A 105 18.95 -2.26 -18.00
C GLN A 105 19.85 -2.11 -19.22
N ARG A 106 20.38 -0.91 -19.48
CA ARG A 106 21.30 -0.69 -20.61
C ARG A 106 22.50 -1.64 -20.58
N CYS A 107 23.03 -1.95 -19.40
CA CYS A 107 24.13 -2.89 -19.23
C CYS A 107 23.67 -4.26 -18.73
N HIS A 108 22.49 -4.33 -18.12
CA HIS A 108 21.99 -5.51 -17.42
C HIS A 108 20.64 -6.04 -17.91
N VAL A 109 20.38 -5.92 -19.22
CA VAL A 109 19.17 -6.46 -19.83
C VAL A 109 19.04 -7.97 -19.57
N GLY A 110 17.90 -8.40 -19.05
CA GLY A 110 17.66 -9.81 -18.70
C GLY A 110 18.62 -10.38 -17.66
N GLY A 111 19.28 -9.55 -16.85
CA GLY A 111 20.29 -9.98 -15.89
C GLY A 111 21.68 -10.24 -16.49
N ALA A 112 21.91 -9.95 -17.78
CA ALA A 112 23.23 -10.03 -18.38
C ALA A 112 24.19 -8.98 -17.80
N ASN A 113 25.45 -8.99 -18.25
CA ASN A 113 26.38 -7.90 -18.04
C ASN A 113 27.13 -7.65 -19.36
N LEU A 114 26.76 -6.57 -20.06
CA LEU A 114 27.34 -6.27 -21.38
C LEU A 114 28.78 -5.77 -21.30
N ILE A 115 29.25 -5.33 -20.13
CA ILE A 115 30.62 -4.85 -19.94
C ILE A 115 31.55 -6.02 -19.64
N ASP A 116 31.11 -6.93 -18.75
CA ASP A 116 31.79 -8.18 -18.44
C ASP A 116 30.80 -9.34 -18.46
N PRO A 117 30.67 -10.04 -19.61
CA PRO A 117 29.74 -11.17 -19.76
C PRO A 117 29.99 -12.33 -18.78
N THR A 118 31.16 -12.40 -18.16
CA THR A 118 31.48 -13.45 -17.18
C THR A 118 30.94 -13.13 -15.79
N VAL A 119 30.42 -11.93 -15.53
CA VAL A 119 29.90 -11.52 -14.22
C VAL A 119 28.46 -11.02 -14.39
N SER A 120 27.54 -11.95 -14.66
CA SER A 120 26.10 -11.67 -14.77
C SER A 120 25.43 -11.38 -13.42
N LEU A 121 24.15 -11.00 -13.46
CA LEU A 121 23.25 -10.89 -12.30
C LEU A 121 22.51 -12.21 -12.00
N SER A 122 23.05 -13.35 -12.42
CA SER A 122 22.52 -14.66 -12.03
C SER A 122 22.73 -14.91 -10.55
N LEU A 123 21.86 -15.72 -9.94
CA LEU A 123 21.91 -15.99 -8.51
C LEU A 123 23.25 -16.61 -8.09
N GLU A 124 23.80 -17.50 -8.92
CA GLU A 124 25.10 -18.13 -8.69
C GLU A 124 26.24 -17.10 -8.66
N ARG A 125 26.27 -16.17 -9.62
CA ARG A 125 27.31 -15.13 -9.68
C ARG A 125 27.19 -14.17 -8.51
N LEU A 126 25.97 -13.75 -8.16
CA LEU A 126 25.72 -12.89 -7.00
C LEU A 126 26.20 -13.55 -5.70
N ALA A 127 25.91 -14.83 -5.51
CA ALA A 127 26.31 -15.57 -4.31
C ALA A 127 27.83 -15.79 -4.20
N LYS A 128 28.52 -15.96 -5.32
CA LYS A 128 29.98 -16.21 -5.37
C LYS A 128 30.84 -14.93 -5.36
N ALA A 129 30.23 -13.76 -5.48
CA ALA A 129 30.95 -12.50 -5.31
C ALA A 129 31.52 -12.37 -3.89
N THR A 130 32.58 -11.57 -3.73
CA THR A 130 33.15 -11.26 -2.42
C THR A 130 33.01 -9.76 -2.13
N PRO A 131 32.30 -9.35 -1.05
CA PRO A 131 31.36 -10.17 -0.28
C PRO A 131 30.14 -10.64 -1.13
N PRO A 132 29.35 -11.62 -0.66
CA PRO A 132 28.17 -12.10 -1.37
C PRO A 132 27.12 -11.01 -1.62
N ARG A 133 26.53 -11.02 -2.82
CA ARG A 133 25.60 -9.99 -3.35
C ARG A 133 24.21 -10.55 -3.67
N ASP A 134 23.88 -11.74 -3.16
CA ASP A 134 22.60 -12.45 -3.32
C ASP A 134 21.56 -12.12 -2.24
N ASN A 135 21.80 -11.05 -1.47
CA ASN A 135 20.98 -10.57 -0.36
C ASN A 135 20.91 -9.04 -0.40
N LEU A 136 19.91 -8.45 0.28
CA LEU A 136 19.66 -7.00 0.22
C LEU A 136 20.89 -6.18 0.63
N ASN A 137 21.47 -6.49 1.79
CA ASN A 137 22.59 -5.70 2.32
C ASN A 137 23.79 -5.73 1.39
N GLY A 138 24.16 -6.92 0.89
CA GLY A 138 25.28 -7.09 -0.04
C GLY A 138 25.05 -6.39 -1.37
N PHE A 139 23.84 -6.52 -1.94
CA PHE A 139 23.52 -5.91 -3.24
C PHE A 139 23.42 -4.38 -3.14
N ILE A 140 22.79 -3.85 -2.08
CA ILE A 140 22.69 -2.40 -1.84
C ILE A 140 24.07 -1.81 -1.58
N ALA A 141 24.90 -2.44 -0.74
CA ALA A 141 26.26 -1.98 -0.49
C ALA A 141 27.06 -1.90 -1.80
N PHE A 142 26.95 -2.90 -2.68
CA PHE A 142 27.58 -2.87 -4.00
C PHE A 142 27.05 -1.72 -4.87
N MET A 143 25.75 -1.43 -4.88
CA MET A 143 25.23 -0.29 -5.66
C MET A 143 25.70 1.06 -5.10
N ARG A 144 25.85 1.18 -3.77
CA ARG A 144 26.35 2.40 -3.12
C ARG A 144 27.85 2.60 -3.32
N GLN A 145 28.62 1.53 -3.47
CA GLN A 145 30.06 1.60 -3.75
C GLN A 145 30.45 0.36 -4.56
N PRO A 146 30.42 0.43 -5.91
CA PRO A 146 30.73 -0.72 -6.72
C PRO A 146 32.17 -1.18 -6.54
N MET A 147 32.34 -2.49 -6.32
CA MET A 147 33.64 -3.14 -6.13
C MET A 147 33.89 -4.22 -7.20
N THR A 148 35.14 -4.58 -7.44
CA THR A 148 35.51 -5.75 -8.25
C THR A 148 34.85 -7.02 -7.72
N TYR A 149 34.76 -8.08 -8.54
CA TYR A 149 34.03 -9.29 -8.18
C TYR A 149 34.59 -9.99 -6.92
N ASP A 150 35.90 -9.87 -6.71
CA ASP A 150 36.63 -10.34 -5.54
C ASP A 150 36.66 -9.33 -4.38
N GLY A 151 36.13 -8.12 -4.58
CA GLY A 151 35.98 -7.07 -3.56
C GLY A 151 37.27 -6.35 -3.19
N THR A 152 38.35 -6.52 -3.96
CA THR A 152 39.68 -5.96 -3.61
C THR A 152 39.85 -4.50 -4.03
N GLU A 153 39.15 -4.06 -5.08
CA GLU A 153 39.26 -2.70 -5.63
C GLU A 153 37.88 -2.11 -5.95
N GLU A 154 37.79 -0.78 -6.01
CA GLU A 154 36.61 -0.09 -6.51
C GLU A 154 36.46 -0.33 -8.02
N SER A 155 35.22 -0.56 -8.47
CA SER A 155 34.90 -0.79 -9.86
C SER A 155 34.21 0.42 -10.48
N PHE A 156 34.78 0.94 -11.56
CA PHE A 156 34.17 2.01 -12.36
C PHE A 156 33.31 1.47 -13.51
N SER A 157 33.16 0.14 -13.61
CA SER A 157 32.39 -0.52 -14.67
C SER A 157 30.88 -0.52 -14.39
N CYS A 158 30.49 -0.33 -13.12
CA CYS A 158 29.11 -0.14 -12.71
C CYS A 158 28.90 1.30 -12.24
N ARG A 159 27.68 1.81 -12.36
CA ARG A 159 27.33 3.15 -11.90
C ARG A 159 27.05 3.13 -10.40
N GLU A 160 27.77 3.95 -9.65
CA GLU A 160 27.46 4.23 -8.25
C GLU A 160 26.09 4.89 -8.11
N VAL A 161 25.31 4.43 -7.14
CA VAL A 161 23.97 4.94 -6.84
C VAL A 161 24.02 5.70 -5.52
N GLU A 162 24.06 7.03 -5.58
CA GLU A 162 24.02 7.88 -4.38
C GLU A 162 22.63 7.87 -3.72
N GLU A 163 22.59 8.05 -2.39
CA GLU A 163 21.34 8.14 -1.62
C GLU A 163 20.50 9.37 -1.96
N SER A 164 21.17 10.45 -2.40
CA SER A 164 20.55 11.68 -2.90
C SER A 164 19.75 11.46 -4.20
N TRP A 165 20.12 10.43 -4.97
CA TRP A 165 19.52 10.12 -6.27
C TRP A 165 18.48 9.01 -6.18
N ILE A 166 18.81 7.89 -5.52
CA ILE A 166 17.86 6.81 -5.24
C ILE A 166 17.86 6.56 -3.72
N PRO A 167 16.79 6.96 -3.00
CA PRO A 167 16.67 6.78 -1.56
C PRO A 167 16.68 5.32 -1.12
N GLN A 168 16.88 5.09 0.19
CA GLN A 168 16.98 3.75 0.77
C GLN A 168 15.77 2.86 0.47
N GLU A 169 14.55 3.40 0.52
CA GLU A 169 13.34 2.63 0.24
C GLU A 169 13.30 2.14 -1.21
N GLU A 170 13.70 2.99 -2.16
CA GLU A 170 13.66 2.68 -3.59
C GLU A 170 14.77 1.71 -4.00
N ILE A 171 15.97 1.87 -3.45
CA ILE A 171 17.10 0.99 -3.77
C ILE A 171 16.88 -0.43 -3.23
N GLU A 172 16.17 -0.58 -2.11
CA GLU A 172 15.73 -1.88 -1.60
C GLU A 172 14.78 -2.58 -2.57
N LYS A 173 13.88 -1.85 -3.22
CA LYS A 173 12.97 -2.41 -4.22
C LYS A 173 13.72 -2.86 -5.47
N ILE A 174 14.75 -2.11 -5.91
CA ILE A 174 15.65 -2.54 -7.00
C ILE A 174 16.35 -3.86 -6.61
N ALA A 175 16.95 -3.91 -5.42
CA ALA A 175 17.66 -5.08 -4.93
C ALA A 175 16.73 -6.30 -4.83
N ALA A 176 15.54 -6.13 -4.25
CA ALA A 176 14.52 -7.16 -4.14
C ALA A 176 14.09 -7.68 -5.53
N PHE A 177 13.86 -6.78 -6.50
CA PHE A 177 13.54 -7.17 -7.87
C PHE A 177 14.65 -8.00 -8.51
N VAL A 178 15.90 -7.54 -8.46
CA VAL A 178 17.04 -8.26 -9.07
C VAL A 178 17.23 -9.63 -8.45
N ILE A 179 17.23 -9.72 -7.12
CA ILE A 179 17.39 -11.00 -6.41
C ILE A 179 16.23 -11.93 -6.75
N ARG A 180 14.98 -11.43 -6.77
CA ARG A 180 13.82 -12.25 -7.11
C ARG A 180 13.84 -12.71 -8.57
N ALA A 181 14.25 -11.84 -9.49
CA ALA A 181 14.43 -12.18 -10.89
C ALA A 181 15.52 -13.24 -11.06
N ALA A 182 16.62 -13.17 -10.31
CA ALA A 182 17.66 -14.19 -10.30
C ALA A 182 17.19 -15.55 -9.75
N GLN A 183 16.20 -15.56 -8.84
CA GLN A 183 15.61 -16.79 -8.29
C GLN A 183 14.57 -17.44 -9.20
N LYS A 184 13.79 -16.65 -9.95
CA LYS A 184 12.55 -17.11 -10.61
C LYS A 184 12.43 -16.76 -12.08
N GLY A 185 13.11 -15.70 -12.53
CA GLY A 185 13.02 -15.16 -13.88
C GLY A 185 13.56 -16.16 -14.92
N PRO A 186 12.73 -16.60 -15.88
CA PRO A 186 13.20 -17.49 -16.95
C PRO A 186 14.30 -16.83 -17.77
N GLY A 187 15.45 -17.49 -17.88
CA GLY A 187 16.60 -16.98 -18.62
C GLY A 187 17.32 -15.80 -17.96
N TRP A 188 17.00 -15.45 -16.71
CA TRP A 188 17.66 -14.34 -16.04
C TRP A 188 19.13 -14.65 -15.75
N GLY A 189 20.03 -13.79 -16.25
CA GLY A 189 21.47 -13.90 -16.02
C GLY A 189 22.13 -15.11 -16.69
N THR A 190 21.47 -15.76 -17.64
CA THR A 190 22.10 -16.83 -18.42
C THR A 190 23.20 -16.25 -19.31
N GLU A 191 24.42 -16.74 -19.14
CA GLU A 191 25.61 -16.28 -19.87
C GLU A 191 25.74 -16.95 -21.25
N ASP A 192 24.95 -18.00 -21.51
CA ASP A 192 24.99 -18.82 -22.74
C ASP A 192 24.25 -18.19 -23.94
N LEU A 193 23.86 -16.91 -23.86
CA LEU A 193 23.08 -16.24 -24.91
C LEU A 193 23.94 -15.62 -26.02
N PHE A 194 25.27 -15.76 -25.96
CA PHE A 194 26.23 -15.32 -26.98
C PHE A 194 27.35 -16.33 -27.21
#